data_AF-A0A1C4ZGF9-F1
#
_entry.id   AF-A0A1C4ZGF9-F1
#
_cell.length_a   1.000
_cell.length_b   1.000
_cell.length_c   1.000
_cell.angle_alpha   90.00
_cell.angle_beta   90.00
_cell.angle_gamma   90.00
#
_symmetry.space_group_name_H-M   'P 1'
#
loop_
_entity.id
_entity.type
_entity.pdbx_description
1 polymer ?
#
loop_
_entity_poly.entity_id
_entity_poly.type
_entity_poly.pdbx_seq_one_letter_code
_entity_poly.pdbx_strand_id
1 'polypeptide(L)' 'MTHEQSDQERVESRAHHLLPEEEAVGSDDPEAQAEAILADSDIREADQNAAPDTVLERRTSDQTVVAVEPPD' A
#
# COMPACT_ATOMS: atom_id res chain seq x y z
N MET A 1 7.84 23.28 -0.17
CA MET A 1 7.07 22.31 -0.96
C MET A 1 5.61 22.45 -0.61
N THR A 2 4.74 22.47 -1.61
CA THR A 2 3.30 22.33 -1.43
C THR A 2 2.93 20.85 -1.40
N HIS A 3 1.74 20.50 -0.90
CA HIS A 3 1.26 19.11 -0.94
C HIS A 3 1.21 18.58 -2.37
N GLU A 4 0.75 19.40 -3.32
CA GLU A 4 0.71 19.06 -4.75
C GLU A 4 2.09 18.73 -5.34
N GLN A 5 3.15 19.45 -4.93
CA GLN A 5 4.51 19.13 -5.37
C GLN A 5 5.00 17.79 -4.79
N SER A 6 4.68 17.52 -3.52
CA SER A 6 5.01 16.25 -2.89
C SER A 6 4.28 15.07 -3.55
N ASP A 7 3.04 15.26 -3.97
CA ASP A 7 2.26 14.23 -4.64
C ASP A 7 2.80 13.94 -6.05
N GLN A 8 3.17 14.98 -6.80
CA GLN A 8 3.84 14.84 -8.09
C GLN A 8 5.16 14.06 -7.99
N GLU A 9 5.99 14.37 -7.00
CA GLU A 9 7.26 13.65 -6.75
C GLU A 9 7.02 12.17 -6.40
N ARG A 10 5.95 11.85 -5.64
CA ARG A 10 5.56 10.48 -5.33
C ARG A 10 5.11 9.72 -6.58
N VAL A 11 4.30 10.35 -7.43
CA VAL A 11 3.81 9.76 -8.69
C VAL A 11 4.99 9.47 -9.63
N GLU A 12 5.86 10.45 -9.86
CA GLU A 12 7.05 10.31 -10.71
C GLU A 12 7.93 9.15 -10.20
N SER A 13 8.25 9.14 -8.91
CA SER A 13 9.06 8.08 -8.31
C SER A 13 8.45 6.68 -8.51
N ARG A 14 7.14 6.51 -8.28
CA ARG A 14 6.46 5.22 -8.42
C ARG A 14 6.36 4.78 -9.88
N ALA A 15 6.10 5.70 -10.81
CA ALA A 15 6.04 5.43 -12.24
C ALA A 15 7.39 4.96 -12.80
N HIS A 16 8.50 5.48 -12.26
CA HIS A 16 9.85 5.05 -12.63
C HIS A 16 10.32 3.74 -11.97
N HIS A 17 9.66 3.32 -10.90
CA HIS A 17 10.01 2.12 -10.14
C HIS A 17 8.87 1.10 -10.22
N LEU A 18 8.58 0.66 -11.44
CA LEU A 18 7.63 -0.43 -11.68
C LEU A 18 8.13 -1.74 -11.06
N LEU A 19 7.19 -2.54 -10.55
CA LEU A 19 7.50 -3.89 -10.10
C LEU A 19 7.84 -4.79 -11.31
N PRO A 20 8.64 -5.85 -11.14
CA PRO A 20 8.98 -6.76 -12.24
C PRO A 20 7.76 -7.31 -12.98
N GLU A 21 6.66 -7.56 -12.27
CA GLU A 21 5.40 -8.01 -12.84
C GLU A 21 4.72 -6.93 -13.70
N GLU A 22 4.80 -5.66 -13.27
CA GLU A 22 4.27 -4.51 -14.02
C GLU A 22 5.11 -4.22 -15.27
N GLU A 23 6.44 -4.34 -15.18
CA GLU A 23 7.31 -4.23 -16.34
C GLU A 23 7.08 -5.37 -17.34
N ALA A 24 6.86 -6.58 -16.85
CA ALA A 24 6.62 -7.75 -17.69
C ALA A 24 5.30 -7.66 -18.48
N VAL A 25 4.25 -7.11 -17.87
CA VAL A 25 2.97 -6.86 -18.55
C VAL A 25 3.01 -5.57 -19.38
N GLY A 26 3.77 -4.58 -18.93
CA GLY A 26 3.79 -3.23 -19.48
C GLY A 26 2.60 -2.40 -19.02
N SER A 27 2.78 -1.08 -19.02
CA SER A 27 1.70 -0.11 -18.79
C SER A 27 1.70 0.89 -19.93
N ASP A 28 0.50 1.20 -20.45
CA ASP A 28 0.33 2.22 -21.49
C ASP A 28 0.57 3.64 -20.92
N ASP A 29 0.33 3.82 -19.62
CA ASP A 29 0.56 5.07 -18.90
C ASP A 29 0.98 4.78 -17.43
N PRO A 30 2.30 4.65 -17.20
CA PRO A 30 2.85 4.41 -15.86
C PRO A 30 2.54 5.52 -14.85
N GLU A 31 2.44 6.78 -15.31
CA GLU A 31 2.14 7.93 -14.44
C GLU A 31 0.70 7.89 -13.96
N ALA A 32 -0.26 7.67 -14.88
CA ALA A 32 -1.67 7.53 -14.51
C ALA A 32 -1.92 6.30 -13.62
N GLN A 33 -1.22 5.19 -13.88
CA GLN A 33 -1.28 4.02 -13.02
C GLN A 33 -0.74 4.33 -11.61
N ALA A 34 0.40 5.01 -11.51
CA ALA A 34 0.99 5.39 -10.23
C ALA A 34 0.09 6.35 -9.44
N GLU A 35 -0.51 7.35 -10.09
CA GLU A 35 -1.47 8.26 -9.47
C GLU A 35 -2.67 7.51 -8.90
N ALA A 36 -3.28 6.60 -9.67
CA ALA A 36 -4.43 5.82 -9.22
C ALA A 36 -4.09 4.92 -8.01
N ILE A 37 -2.94 4.26 -8.03
CA ILE A 37 -2.49 3.39 -6.92
C ILE A 37 -2.22 4.19 -5.65
N LEU A 38 -1.54 5.34 -5.78
CA LEU A 38 -1.21 6.18 -4.63
C LEU A 38 -2.47 6.81 -4.03
N ALA A 39 -3.40 7.29 -4.85
CA ALA A 39 -4.68 7.82 -4.38
C ALA A 39 -5.50 6.76 -3.63
N ASP A 40 -5.62 5.54 -4.17
CA ASP A 40 -6.27 4.42 -3.48
C ASP A 40 -5.57 4.04 -2.17
N SER A 41 -4.24 4.10 -2.15
CA SER A 41 -3.45 3.80 -0.95
C SER A 41 -3.65 4.83 0.14
N ASP A 42 -3.63 6.12 -0.20
CA ASP A 42 -3.84 7.22 0.74
C ASP A 42 -5.25 7.16 1.35
N ILE A 43 -6.26 6.79 0.55
CA ILE A 43 -7.63 6.56 1.03
C ILE A 43 -7.66 5.42 2.06
N ARG A 44 -7.02 4.28 1.77
CA ARG A 44 -7.01 3.12 2.68
C ARG A 44 -6.16 3.34 3.93
N GLU A 45 -5.14 4.18 3.84
CA GLU A 45 -4.36 4.59 5.00
C GLU A 45 -5.21 5.46 5.95
N ALA A 46 -6.00 6.38 5.40
CA ALA A 46 -6.90 7.24 6.18
C ALA A 46 -8.13 6.49 6.73
N ASP A 47 -8.69 5.54 5.96
CA ASP A 47 -9.81 4.69 6.35
C ASP A 47 -9.53 3.22 5.99
N GLN A 48 -9.20 2.44 7.02
CA GLN A 48 -8.98 1.00 6.92
C GLN A 48 -10.16 0.22 6.30
N ASN A 49 -11.38 0.76 6.31
CA ASN A 49 -12.57 0.13 5.71
C ASN A 49 -12.82 0.55 4.26
N ALA A 50 -11.99 1.41 3.68
CA ALA A 50 -12.18 1.90 2.31
C ALA A 50 -11.90 0.82 1.23
N ALA A 51 -11.34 -0.33 1.62
CA ALA A 51 -11.19 -1.49 0.76
C ALA A 51 -12.35 -2.49 0.98
N PRO A 52 -13.44 -2.45 0.17
CA PRO A 52 -14.66 -3.21 0.44
C PRO A 52 -14.46 -4.73 0.40
N ASP A 53 -13.53 -5.21 -0.44
CA ASP A 53 -13.23 -6.64 -0.58
C ASP A 53 -12.18 -7.15 0.43
N THR A 54 -11.59 -6.26 1.23
CA THR A 54 -10.58 -6.63 2.22
C THR A 54 -11.22 -6.99 3.55
N VAL A 55 -10.93 -8.19 4.05
CA VAL A 55 -11.34 -8.61 5.38
C VAL A 55 -10.23 -8.28 6.37
N LEU A 56 -10.48 -7.33 7.27
CA LEU A 56 -9.57 -7.01 8.36
C LEU A 56 -9.79 -7.93 9.56
N GLU A 57 -8.75 -8.68 9.93
CA GLU A 57 -8.74 -9.46 11.18
C GLU A 57 -8.63 -8.52 12.39
N ARG A 58 -9.59 -8.64 13.33
CA ARG A 58 -9.64 -7.83 14.55
C ARG A 58 -9.21 -8.62 15.77
N ARG A 59 -8.03 -9.26 15.71
CA ARG A 59 -7.48 -10.01 16.84
C ARG A 59 -6.86 -9.06 17.85
N THR A 60 -7.12 -9.30 19.13
CA THR A 60 -6.44 -8.62 20.24
C THR A 60 -5.13 -9.32 20.58
N SER A 61 -4.25 -8.66 21.33
CA SER A 61 -2.97 -9.24 21.77
C SER A 61 -3.16 -10.55 22.55
N ASP A 62 -4.22 -10.69 23.36
CA ASP A 62 -4.55 -11.91 24.10
C ASP A 62 -4.98 -13.09 23.21
N GLN A 63 -5.33 -12.82 21.95
CA GLN A 63 -5.72 -13.84 20.96
C GLN A 63 -4.52 -14.30 20.12
N THR A 64 -3.31 -13.81 20.41
CA THR A 64 -2.04 -14.32 19.85
C THR A 64 -1.68 -15.66 20.50
N VAL A 65 -0.80 -16.44 19.86
CA VAL A 65 -0.25 -17.66 20.46
C VAL A 65 0.46 -17.37 21.79
N VAL A 66 0.26 -18.25 22.78
CA VAL A 66 0.98 -18.18 24.06
C VAL A 66 2.48 -18.31 23.79
N ALA A 67 3.28 -17.40 24.36
CA ALA A 67 4.72 -17.50 24.26
C ALA A 67 5.19 -18.83 24.87
N VAL A 68 5.93 -19.63 24.10
CA VAL A 68 6.59 -20.84 24.61
C VAL A 68 7.75 -20.37 25.48
N GLU A 69 7.71 -20.66 26.78
CA GLU A 69 8.88 -20.46 27.65
C GLU A 69 10.05 -21.33 27.16
N PRO A 70 11.27 -20.79 27.05
CA PRO A 70 12.44 -21.61 26.78
C PRO A 70 12.67 -22.60 27.93
N PRO A 71 13.18 -23.82 27.65
CA PRO A 71 13.45 -24.79 28.70
C PRO A 71 14.57 -24.32 29.63
N ASP A 72 14.45 -24.64 30.93
CA ASP A 72 15.45 -24.40 31.99
C ASP A 72 16.82 -25.04 31.70
#